data_AF-A0A2V5WAX6-F1
#
_entry.id   AF-A0A2V5WAX6-F1
#
_cell.length_a   1.000
_cell.length_b   1.000
_cell.length_c   1.000
_cell.angle_alpha   90.00
_cell.angle_beta   90.00
_cell.angle_gamma   90.00
#
_symmetry.space_group_name_H-M   'P 1'
#
loop_
_entity.id
_entity.type
_entity.pdbx_description
1 polymer ?
#
loop_
_entity_poly.entity_id
_entity_poly.type
_entity_poly.pdbx_seq_one_letter_code
_entity_poly.pdbx_strand_id
1 'polypeptide(L)'
;ILLWLDLFSLPQGPVSQALDSSWCGALIHFSTLKLQFGKDVIFTYGPLAHLISFVYTGELTCVRVIWEYVSKTLFAAILCATIVFLPKPWRLIFFLFVLLFIWVDPISDALYFLVISCVTALLFHHGAVRPSLNVFAGALFGVCSLFKFTYFLLSVIAVLLLVGFYLSCHKRSAPIALAVSFIGSVLLCWKLAGQAYGNFPSYLATSLDISFGYKEAMGLRSENWVVATGIAAAVLSLIQCTLVLRYRPCLPVLCIVLFYAGETFLSWNRAFIRADDHVLGFFALCPVAILTLWVAARPTGTIRRIGDAVNFLIVLICLTGISLQKPAEMRRDGNGSRRDLEATRRAAKGRQA
;
A
#
# COMPACT_ATOMS: atom_id res chain seq x y z
N ILE A 1 -15.82 -12.80 8.09
CA ILE A 1 -16.72 -11.85 8.80
C ILE A 1 -15.91 -10.83 9.57
N LEU A 2 -15.12 -11.22 10.59
CA LEU A 2 -14.29 -10.28 11.35
C LEU A 2 -13.40 -9.37 10.48
N LEU A 3 -12.59 -9.94 9.58
CA LEU A 3 -11.79 -9.14 8.64
C LEU A 3 -12.62 -8.17 7.80
N TRP A 4 -13.82 -8.58 7.40
CA TRP A 4 -14.67 -7.74 6.56
C TRP A 4 -15.22 -6.54 7.34
N LEU A 5 -15.68 -6.77 8.57
CA LEU A 5 -16.16 -5.71 9.46
C LEU A 5 -15.06 -4.70 9.78
N ASP A 6 -13.85 -5.20 10.01
CA ASP A 6 -12.68 -4.39 10.31
C ASP A 6 -12.26 -3.54 9.09
N LEU A 7 -12.25 -4.15 7.89
CA LEU A 7 -11.83 -3.46 6.65
C LEU A 7 -12.83 -2.42 6.15
N PHE A 8 -14.10 -2.50 6.56
CA PHE A 8 -15.16 -1.65 6.06
C PHE A 8 -15.08 -0.24 6.66
N SER A 9 -14.86 0.76 5.81
CA SER A 9 -14.62 2.15 6.21
C SER A 9 -15.44 3.13 5.36
N LEU A 10 -16.39 3.79 6.00
CA LEU A 10 -17.15 4.90 5.42
C LEU A 10 -16.45 6.24 5.70
N PRO A 11 -16.81 7.31 4.97
CA PRO A 11 -16.29 8.65 5.26
C PRO A 11 -16.41 9.01 6.74
N GLN A 12 -15.29 9.44 7.33
CA GLN A 12 -15.15 9.63 8.78
C GLN A 12 -15.77 10.95 9.26
N GLY A 13 -15.94 11.92 8.36
CA GLY A 13 -16.51 13.22 8.69
C GLY A 13 -16.67 14.13 7.47
N PRO A 14 -17.29 15.30 7.63
CA PRO A 14 -17.43 16.27 6.55
C PRO A 14 -16.06 16.82 6.12
N VAL A 15 -15.96 17.26 4.86
CA VAL A 15 -14.79 17.97 4.36
C VAL A 15 -14.47 19.19 5.23
N SER A 16 -13.18 19.42 5.49
CA SER A 16 -12.68 20.53 6.30
C SER A 16 -11.50 21.22 5.62
N GLN A 17 -11.07 22.35 6.17
CA GLN A 17 -9.92 23.10 5.66
C GLN A 17 -8.56 22.47 6.02
N ALA A 18 -8.55 21.40 6.82
CA ALA A 18 -7.32 20.67 7.13
C ALA A 18 -6.70 20.12 5.85
N LEU A 19 -5.36 20.17 5.75
CA LEU A 19 -4.62 19.79 4.55
C LEU A 19 -5.09 18.45 3.99
N ASP A 20 -5.17 17.41 4.82
CA ASP A 20 -5.51 16.07 4.34
C ASP A 20 -7.00 15.89 3.99
N SER A 21 -7.87 16.69 4.61
CA SER A 21 -9.30 16.70 4.31
C SER A 21 -9.59 17.45 3.00
N SER A 22 -8.91 18.57 2.76
CA SER A 22 -9.17 19.44 1.62
C SER A 22 -8.78 18.81 0.29
N TRP A 23 -7.62 18.16 0.19
CA TRP A 23 -7.25 17.46 -1.06
C TRP A 23 -8.13 16.24 -1.32
N CYS A 24 -8.60 15.54 -0.28
CA CYS A 24 -9.58 14.45 -0.46
C CYS A 24 -10.90 14.97 -1.03
N GLY A 25 -11.40 16.09 -0.50
CA GLY A 25 -12.63 16.73 -1.00
C GLY A 25 -12.47 17.21 -2.45
N ALA A 26 -11.29 17.76 -2.79
CA ALA A 26 -10.98 18.19 -4.14
C ALA A 26 -11.02 17.02 -5.15
N LEU A 27 -10.49 15.84 -4.81
CA LEU A 27 -10.54 14.67 -5.69
C LEU A 27 -11.97 14.21 -6.01
N ILE A 28 -12.86 14.28 -5.02
CA ILE A 28 -14.28 13.99 -5.23
C ILE A 28 -14.86 15.04 -6.19
N HIS A 29 -14.62 16.32 -5.92
CA HIS A 29 -15.13 17.41 -6.74
C HIS A 29 -14.62 17.37 -8.20
N PHE A 30 -13.33 17.08 -8.40
CA PHE A 30 -12.74 16.91 -9.73
C PHE A 30 -13.43 15.77 -10.51
N SER A 31 -13.78 14.69 -9.81
CA SER A 31 -14.47 13.53 -10.40
C SER A 31 -15.93 13.84 -10.74
N THR A 32 -16.59 14.66 -9.93
CA THR A 32 -17.95 15.19 -10.19
C THR A 32 -17.96 16.07 -11.44
N LEU A 33 -16.97 16.95 -11.59
CA LEU A 33 -16.80 17.83 -12.74
C LEU A 33 -16.21 17.14 -13.98
N LYS A 34 -15.83 15.86 -13.89
CA LYS A 34 -15.18 15.11 -14.99
C LYS A 34 -13.92 15.79 -15.54
N LEU A 35 -13.15 16.45 -14.67
CA LEU A 35 -11.88 17.06 -15.03
C LEU A 35 -10.89 16.02 -15.55
N GLN A 36 -10.00 16.45 -16.45
CA GLN A 36 -9.05 15.56 -17.12
C GLN A 36 -7.75 15.44 -16.33
N PHE A 37 -7.47 14.25 -15.81
CA PHE A 37 -6.20 13.94 -15.16
C PHE A 37 -5.05 13.95 -16.17
N GLY A 38 -3.95 14.61 -15.80
CA GLY A 38 -2.83 14.90 -16.69
C GLY A 38 -2.97 16.19 -17.50
N LYS A 39 -4.15 16.82 -17.53
CA LYS A 39 -4.36 18.11 -18.22
C LYS A 39 -4.87 19.18 -17.27
N ASP A 40 -6.03 18.93 -16.68
CA ASP A 40 -6.71 19.84 -15.75
C ASP A 40 -6.32 19.53 -14.29
N VAL A 41 -6.03 18.26 -13.99
CA VAL A 41 -5.61 17.80 -12.66
C VAL A 41 -4.22 17.18 -12.72
N ILE A 42 -3.27 17.81 -12.05
CA ILE A 42 -1.90 17.34 -11.87
C ILE A 42 -1.71 17.00 -10.40
N PHE A 43 -1.77 15.70 -10.06
CA PHE A 43 -1.72 15.23 -8.68
C PHE A 43 -1.20 13.79 -8.58
N THR A 44 -0.82 13.37 -7.37
CA THR A 44 -0.26 12.02 -7.12
C THR A 44 -1.30 10.89 -7.18
N TYR A 45 -2.58 11.26 -7.13
CA TYR A 45 -3.71 10.34 -7.24
C TYR A 45 -4.29 10.34 -8.66
N GLY A 46 -4.94 9.23 -9.01
CA GLY A 46 -5.59 9.04 -10.29
C GLY A 46 -7.10 9.28 -10.26
N PRO A 47 -7.77 9.07 -11.40
CA PRO A 47 -9.18 9.44 -11.58
C PRO A 47 -10.16 8.61 -10.74
N LEU A 48 -9.76 7.45 -10.21
CA LEU A 48 -10.61 6.65 -9.31
C LEU A 48 -10.44 7.00 -7.83
N ALA A 49 -9.52 7.91 -7.48
CA ALA A 49 -9.17 8.20 -6.09
C ALA A 49 -10.32 8.69 -5.21
N HIS A 50 -11.35 9.32 -5.81
CA HIS A 50 -12.56 9.71 -5.10
C HIS A 50 -13.26 8.53 -4.41
N LEU A 51 -13.08 7.30 -4.91
CA LEU A 51 -13.63 6.09 -4.32
C LEU A 51 -12.89 5.62 -3.07
N ILE A 52 -11.76 6.23 -2.70
CA ILE A 52 -11.00 5.88 -1.50
C ILE A 52 -10.81 7.05 -0.54
N SER A 53 -11.39 8.21 -0.87
CA SER A 53 -11.39 9.38 0.00
C SER A 53 -12.16 9.10 1.30
N PHE A 54 -11.62 9.59 2.42
CA PHE A 54 -12.18 9.41 3.76
C PHE A 54 -13.09 10.56 4.22
N VAL A 55 -13.31 11.56 3.37
CA VAL A 55 -14.14 12.73 3.66
C VAL A 55 -15.50 12.65 2.97
N TYR A 56 -16.50 13.25 3.60
CA TYR A 56 -17.85 13.36 3.06
C TYR A 56 -18.09 14.77 2.49
N THR A 57 -18.46 14.82 1.20
CA THR A 57 -18.85 16.07 0.51
C THR A 57 -20.32 16.07 0.08
N GLY A 58 -21.03 14.94 0.23
CA GLY A 58 -22.37 14.72 -0.35
C GLY A 58 -22.37 14.33 -1.83
N GLU A 59 -21.28 14.59 -2.55
CA GLU A 59 -21.13 14.17 -3.95
C GLU A 59 -20.71 12.69 -4.03
N LEU A 60 -21.17 11.98 -5.07
CA LEU A 60 -20.76 10.61 -5.42
C LEU A 60 -20.83 9.56 -4.28
N THR A 61 -21.60 9.85 -3.22
CA THR A 61 -21.61 9.04 -1.98
C THR A 61 -22.12 7.62 -2.24
N CYS A 62 -23.18 7.46 -3.04
CA CYS A 62 -23.70 6.14 -3.39
C CYS A 62 -22.64 5.28 -4.09
N VAL A 63 -21.86 5.87 -5.00
CA VAL A 63 -20.79 5.17 -5.72
C VAL A 63 -19.68 4.77 -4.76
N ARG A 64 -19.29 5.66 -3.84
CA ARG A 64 -18.31 5.37 -2.77
C ARG A 64 -18.75 4.20 -1.89
N VAL A 65 -20.02 4.17 -1.45
CA VAL A 65 -20.56 3.10 -0.60
C VAL A 65 -20.59 1.76 -1.34
N ILE A 66 -21.04 1.74 -2.60
CA ILE A 66 -21.05 0.52 -3.41
C ILE A 66 -19.61 0.00 -3.60
N TRP A 67 -18.67 0.89 -3.91
CA TRP A 67 -17.27 0.52 -4.04
C TRP A 67 -16.71 -0.07 -2.74
N GLU A 68 -16.98 0.57 -1.60
CA GLU A 68 -16.51 0.09 -0.29
C GLU A 68 -17.06 -1.31 -0.01
N TYR A 69 -18.35 -1.53 -0.18
CA TYR A 69 -18.97 -2.84 0.02
C TYR A 69 -18.34 -3.92 -0.87
N VAL A 70 -18.22 -3.66 -2.18
CA VAL A 70 -17.69 -4.63 -3.15
C VAL A 70 -16.20 -4.89 -2.92
N SER A 71 -15.40 -3.83 -2.82
CA SER A 71 -13.95 -3.93 -2.69
C SER A 71 -13.53 -4.58 -1.38
N LYS A 72 -14.15 -4.23 -0.24
CA LYS A 72 -13.78 -4.83 1.05
C LYS A 72 -14.26 -6.27 1.18
N THR A 73 -15.39 -6.64 0.57
CA THR A 73 -15.79 -8.04 0.43
C THR A 73 -14.74 -8.83 -0.33
N LEU A 74 -14.26 -8.29 -1.45
CA LEU A 74 -13.23 -8.91 -2.26
C LEU A 74 -11.88 -9.00 -1.53
N PHE A 75 -11.47 -7.93 -0.86
CA PHE A 75 -10.20 -7.87 -0.13
C PHE A 75 -10.21 -8.86 1.04
N ALA A 76 -11.31 -8.93 1.80
CA ALA A 76 -11.45 -9.92 2.87
C ALA A 76 -11.35 -11.36 2.32
N ALA A 77 -11.95 -11.65 1.16
CA ALA A 77 -11.84 -12.96 0.53
C ALA A 77 -10.39 -13.29 0.10
N ILE A 78 -9.68 -12.33 -0.49
CA ILE A 78 -8.26 -12.48 -0.87
C ILE A 78 -7.39 -12.72 0.36
N LEU A 79 -7.56 -11.94 1.43
CA LEU A 79 -6.79 -12.08 2.67
C LEU A 79 -7.07 -13.43 3.34
N CYS A 80 -8.33 -13.86 3.39
CA CYS A 80 -8.71 -15.20 3.86
C CYS A 80 -8.04 -16.31 3.04
N ALA A 81 -8.04 -16.19 1.71
CA ALA A 81 -7.37 -17.15 0.84
C ALA A 81 -5.87 -17.22 1.15
N THR A 82 -5.19 -16.07 1.26
CA THR A 82 -3.77 -15.99 1.64
C THR A 82 -3.50 -16.68 2.98
N ILE A 83 -4.33 -16.45 3.99
CA ILE A 83 -4.20 -17.09 5.32
C ILE A 83 -4.25 -18.62 5.20
N VAL A 84 -5.10 -19.18 4.33
CA VAL A 84 -5.18 -20.64 4.14
C VAL A 84 -3.87 -21.21 3.58
N PHE A 85 -3.20 -20.48 2.68
CA PHE A 85 -1.92 -20.93 2.09
C PHE A 85 -0.69 -20.65 2.97
N LEU A 86 -0.82 -19.84 4.02
CA LEU A 86 0.26 -19.61 4.96
C LEU A 86 0.51 -20.83 5.87
N PRO A 87 1.77 -21.06 6.28
CA PRO A 87 2.08 -22.06 7.31
C PRO A 87 1.33 -21.75 8.61
N LYS A 88 0.82 -22.79 9.29
CA LYS A 88 0.00 -22.68 10.51
C LYS A 88 0.46 -21.62 11.54
N PRO A 89 1.74 -21.55 11.96
CA PRO A 89 2.15 -20.57 12.96
C PRO A 89 2.00 -19.11 12.49
N TRP A 90 2.13 -18.87 11.18
CA TRP A 90 2.05 -17.53 10.60
C TRP A 90 0.63 -17.05 10.32
N ARG A 91 -0.36 -17.94 10.33
CA ARG A 91 -1.76 -17.59 10.07
C ARG A 91 -2.30 -16.58 11.08
N LEU A 92 -2.05 -16.84 12.37
CA LEU A 92 -2.49 -15.96 13.45
C LEU A 92 -1.75 -14.61 13.38
N ILE A 93 -0.43 -14.63 13.19
CA ILE A 93 0.38 -13.40 13.08
C ILE A 93 -0.11 -12.55 11.91
N PHE A 94 -0.31 -13.15 10.73
CA PHE A 94 -0.84 -12.43 9.58
C PHE A 94 -2.21 -11.82 9.87
N PHE A 95 -3.13 -12.61 10.45
CA PHE A 95 -4.46 -12.12 10.83
C PHE A 95 -4.39 -10.94 11.81
N LEU A 96 -3.58 -11.03 12.87
CA LEU A 96 -3.44 -9.97 13.86
C LEU A 96 -2.83 -8.70 13.28
N PHE A 97 -1.85 -8.82 12.38
CA PHE A 97 -1.30 -7.65 11.69
C PHE A 97 -2.31 -7.02 10.74
N VAL A 98 -3.13 -7.81 10.04
CA VAL A 98 -4.24 -7.29 9.24
C VAL A 98 -5.20 -6.47 10.12
N LEU A 99 -5.54 -6.95 11.32
CA LEU A 99 -6.36 -6.17 12.24
C LEU A 99 -5.66 -4.89 12.72
N LEU A 100 -4.35 -4.97 12.95
CA LEU A 100 -3.54 -3.82 13.36
C LEU A 100 -3.52 -2.72 12.30
N PHE A 101 -3.59 -3.03 10.99
CA PHE A 101 -3.60 -2.01 9.93
C PHE A 101 -4.70 -0.98 10.10
N ILE A 102 -5.93 -1.45 10.36
CA ILE A 102 -7.09 -0.56 10.43
C ILE A 102 -7.01 0.33 11.66
N TRP A 103 -6.46 -0.20 12.76
CA TRP A 103 -6.30 0.57 13.98
C TRP A 103 -5.22 1.65 13.84
N VAL A 104 -4.12 1.33 13.16
CA VAL A 104 -2.91 2.17 13.14
C VAL A 104 -2.90 3.15 11.95
N ASP A 105 -3.51 2.79 10.83
CA ASP A 105 -3.59 3.63 9.63
C ASP A 105 -5.05 3.59 9.10
N PRO A 106 -5.99 4.32 9.72
CA PRO A 106 -7.41 4.27 9.36
C PRO A 106 -7.71 4.73 7.93
N ILE A 107 -6.74 5.42 7.31
CA ILE A 107 -6.79 6.00 5.97
C ILE A 107 -6.06 5.07 4.95
N SER A 108 -5.60 3.88 5.38
CA SER A 108 -4.42 3.24 4.81
C SER A 108 -4.43 2.96 3.30
N ASP A 109 -3.45 3.60 2.66
CA ASP A 109 -2.94 3.21 1.35
C ASP A 109 -2.34 1.80 1.31
N ALA A 110 -1.86 1.31 2.46
CA ALA A 110 -1.05 0.11 2.55
C ALA A 110 -1.86 -1.18 2.36
N LEU A 111 -3.18 -1.11 2.59
CA LEU A 111 -4.08 -2.23 2.32
C LEU A 111 -4.06 -2.61 0.82
N TYR A 112 -4.02 -1.63 -0.08
CA TYR A 112 -3.96 -1.89 -1.52
C TYR A 112 -2.64 -2.55 -1.91
N PHE A 113 -1.53 -2.14 -1.29
CA PHE A 113 -0.25 -2.84 -1.41
C PHE A 113 -0.37 -4.29 -0.96
N LEU A 114 -0.89 -4.53 0.24
CA LEU A 114 -1.06 -5.89 0.77
C LEU A 114 -1.92 -6.77 -0.14
N VAL A 115 -3.03 -6.24 -0.66
CA VAL A 115 -3.92 -6.98 -1.57
C VAL A 115 -3.18 -7.33 -2.88
N ILE A 116 -2.44 -6.37 -3.46
CA ILE A 116 -1.63 -6.63 -4.65
C ILE A 116 -0.61 -7.73 -4.37
N SER A 117 0.05 -7.70 -3.22
CA SER A 117 1.06 -8.68 -2.81
C SER A 117 0.47 -10.05 -2.55
N CYS A 118 -0.70 -10.13 -1.90
CA CYS A 118 -1.44 -11.36 -1.71
C CYS A 118 -1.80 -12.01 -3.04
N VAL A 119 -2.40 -11.27 -3.98
CA VAL A 119 -2.77 -11.80 -5.29
C VAL A 119 -1.54 -12.23 -6.08
N THR A 120 -0.48 -11.41 -6.06
CA THR A 120 0.80 -11.73 -6.73
C THR A 120 1.42 -13.00 -6.15
N ALA A 121 1.44 -13.17 -4.83
CA ALA A 121 1.91 -14.37 -4.15
C ALA A 121 1.11 -15.61 -4.53
N LEU A 122 -0.23 -15.51 -4.58
CA LEU A 122 -1.11 -16.59 -5.01
C LEU A 122 -0.88 -16.98 -6.47
N LEU A 123 -0.61 -16.01 -7.35
CA LEU A 123 -0.32 -16.27 -8.76
C LEU A 123 1.04 -16.95 -8.97
N PHE A 124 2.07 -16.53 -8.22
CA PHE A 124 3.35 -17.25 -8.17
C PHE A 124 3.19 -18.66 -7.59
N HIS A 125 2.33 -18.82 -6.58
CA HIS A 125 2.05 -20.11 -5.96
C HIS A 125 1.37 -21.07 -6.94
N HIS A 126 0.27 -20.67 -7.57
CA HIS A 126 -0.50 -21.58 -8.40
C HIS A 126 0.16 -21.88 -9.75
N GLY A 127 0.93 -20.94 -10.32
CA GLY A 127 1.64 -21.14 -11.59
C GLY A 127 0.70 -21.33 -12.80
N ALA A 128 0.16 -20.23 -13.35
CA ALA A 128 -0.59 -20.20 -14.61
C ALA A 128 -1.80 -21.15 -14.77
N VAL A 129 -2.26 -21.86 -13.73
CA VAL A 129 -3.21 -22.98 -13.87
C VAL A 129 -4.61 -22.55 -14.31
N ARG A 130 -5.06 -21.34 -13.96
CA ARG A 130 -6.42 -20.86 -14.25
C ARG A 130 -6.41 -19.51 -14.98
N PRO A 131 -6.79 -19.46 -16.27
CA PRO A 131 -6.88 -18.20 -17.01
C PRO A 131 -7.80 -17.17 -16.34
N SER A 132 -8.92 -17.61 -15.75
CA SER A 132 -9.85 -16.73 -15.03
C SER A 132 -9.21 -16.00 -13.85
N LEU A 133 -8.30 -16.65 -13.13
CA LEU A 133 -7.57 -16.02 -12.01
C LEU A 133 -6.59 -14.95 -12.52
N ASN A 134 -5.96 -15.18 -13.67
CA ASN A 134 -5.07 -14.20 -14.31
C ASN A 134 -5.86 -12.99 -14.83
N VAL A 135 -7.02 -13.23 -15.45
CA VAL A 135 -7.92 -12.16 -15.91
C VAL A 135 -8.42 -11.34 -14.72
N PHE A 136 -8.86 -12.00 -13.66
CA PHE A 136 -9.30 -11.33 -12.44
C PHE A 136 -8.17 -10.50 -11.81
N ALA A 137 -6.97 -11.06 -11.68
CA ALA A 137 -5.83 -10.36 -11.11
C ALA A 137 -5.40 -9.16 -11.95
N GLY A 138 -5.30 -9.31 -13.27
CA GLY A 138 -4.98 -8.19 -14.16
C GLY A 138 -6.05 -7.11 -14.10
N ALA A 139 -7.33 -7.49 -14.08
CA ALA A 139 -8.42 -6.53 -13.89
C ALA A 139 -8.31 -5.76 -12.58
N LEU A 140 -8.08 -6.47 -11.45
CA LEU A 140 -7.89 -5.86 -10.13
C LEU A 140 -6.69 -4.91 -10.11
N PHE A 141 -5.55 -5.33 -10.62
CA PHE A 141 -4.34 -4.48 -10.73
C PHE A 141 -4.62 -3.24 -11.59
N GLY A 142 -5.38 -3.38 -12.67
CA GLY A 142 -5.76 -2.26 -13.53
C GLY A 142 -6.63 -1.23 -12.79
N VAL A 143 -7.65 -1.68 -12.04
CA VAL A 143 -8.46 -0.79 -11.21
C VAL A 143 -7.61 -0.12 -10.13
N CYS A 144 -6.80 -0.90 -9.41
CA CYS A 144 -5.94 -0.40 -8.34
C CYS A 144 -4.96 0.66 -8.85
N SER A 145 -4.42 0.49 -10.05
CA SER A 145 -3.46 1.41 -10.66
C SER A 145 -4.00 2.83 -10.85
N LEU A 146 -5.32 3.00 -10.95
CA LEU A 146 -5.96 4.31 -11.19
C LEU A 146 -6.36 5.05 -9.91
N PHE A 147 -6.10 4.50 -8.72
CA PHE A 147 -6.29 5.24 -7.46
C PHE A 147 -5.09 6.15 -7.17
N LYS A 148 -3.87 5.61 -7.20
CA LYS A 148 -2.64 6.34 -6.81
C LYS A 148 -1.47 5.89 -7.67
N PHE A 149 -0.58 6.82 -8.02
CA PHE A 149 0.53 6.52 -8.91
C PHE A 149 1.49 5.45 -8.35
N THR A 150 1.66 5.39 -7.02
CA THR A 150 2.45 4.31 -6.40
C THR A 150 1.82 2.92 -6.56
N TYR A 151 0.48 2.82 -6.62
CA TYR A 151 -0.21 1.57 -6.93
C TYR A 151 -0.07 1.20 -8.39
N PHE A 152 -0.04 2.20 -9.29
CA PHE A 152 0.28 1.98 -10.69
C PHE A 152 1.67 1.35 -10.83
N LEU A 153 2.69 1.92 -10.18
CA LEU A 153 4.05 1.38 -10.22
C LEU A 153 4.10 -0.06 -9.67
N LEU A 154 3.51 -0.32 -8.50
CA LEU A 154 3.49 -1.66 -7.92
C LEU A 154 2.76 -2.67 -8.82
N SER A 155 1.62 -2.28 -9.39
CA SER A 155 0.82 -3.12 -10.30
C SER A 155 1.58 -3.45 -11.58
N VAL A 156 2.27 -2.47 -12.17
CA VAL A 156 3.13 -2.68 -13.35
C VAL A 156 4.28 -3.62 -13.01
N ILE A 157 4.97 -3.43 -11.89
CA ILE A 157 6.04 -4.32 -11.43
C ILE A 157 5.49 -5.75 -11.25
N ALA A 158 4.33 -5.91 -10.60
CA ALA A 158 3.67 -7.21 -10.42
C ALA A 158 3.40 -7.90 -11.76
N VAL A 159 2.76 -7.19 -12.71
CA VAL A 159 2.42 -7.74 -14.03
C VAL A 159 3.67 -8.11 -14.80
N LEU A 160 4.69 -7.25 -14.86
CA LEU A 160 5.93 -7.53 -15.60
C LEU A 160 6.66 -8.77 -15.04
N LEU A 161 6.76 -8.88 -13.72
CA LEU A 161 7.45 -9.99 -13.07
C LEU A 161 6.65 -11.29 -13.14
N LEU A 162 5.32 -11.23 -13.08
CA LEU A 162 4.45 -12.39 -13.32
C LEU A 162 4.50 -12.87 -14.77
N VAL A 163 4.55 -11.94 -15.74
CA VAL A 163 4.75 -12.27 -17.15
C VAL A 163 6.10 -12.95 -17.35
N GLY A 164 7.19 -12.39 -16.81
CA GLY A 164 8.52 -13.01 -16.85
C GLY A 164 8.54 -14.40 -16.21
N PHE A 165 7.89 -14.55 -15.06
CA PHE A 165 7.71 -15.83 -14.38
C PHE A 165 6.98 -16.85 -15.26
N TYR A 166 5.83 -16.50 -15.86
CA TYR A 166 5.08 -17.42 -16.72
C TYR A 166 5.82 -17.80 -18.00
N LEU A 167 6.50 -16.86 -18.62
CA LEU A 167 7.34 -17.13 -19.79
C LEU A 167 8.49 -18.09 -19.43
N SER A 168 9.12 -17.90 -18.27
CA SER A 168 10.18 -18.81 -17.78
C SER A 168 9.67 -20.22 -17.44
N CYS A 169 8.37 -20.36 -17.14
CA CYS A 169 7.71 -21.65 -16.97
C CYS A 169 7.06 -22.20 -18.26
N HIS A 170 7.39 -21.62 -19.44
CA HIS A 170 6.85 -21.97 -20.75
C HIS A 170 5.31 -21.91 -20.86
N LYS A 171 4.66 -21.02 -20.10
CA LYS A 171 3.21 -20.80 -20.12
C LYS A 171 2.89 -19.61 -21.03
N ARG A 172 2.23 -19.86 -22.17
CA ARG A 172 1.97 -18.80 -23.17
C ARG A 172 0.64 -18.06 -22.99
N SER A 173 -0.42 -18.73 -22.54
CA SER A 173 -1.75 -18.12 -22.41
C SER A 173 -1.92 -17.24 -21.17
N ALA A 174 -1.36 -17.66 -20.03
CA ALA A 174 -1.44 -16.91 -18.78
C ALA A 174 -0.85 -15.49 -18.81
N PRO A 175 0.37 -15.23 -19.35
CA PRO A 175 0.92 -13.89 -19.40
C PRO A 175 0.09 -12.96 -20.31
N ILE A 176 -0.45 -13.49 -21.42
CA ILE A 176 -1.34 -12.74 -22.30
C ILE A 176 -2.63 -12.38 -21.57
N ALA A 177 -3.28 -13.35 -20.92
CA ALA A 177 -4.52 -13.11 -20.16
C ALA A 177 -4.31 -12.06 -19.06
N LEU A 178 -3.21 -12.13 -18.32
CA LEU A 178 -2.86 -11.14 -17.29
C LEU A 178 -2.61 -9.75 -17.88
N ALA A 179 -1.76 -9.64 -18.90
CA ALA A 179 -1.38 -8.36 -19.49
C ALA A 179 -2.56 -7.68 -20.20
N VAL A 180 -3.33 -8.43 -21.00
CA VAL A 180 -4.50 -7.91 -21.72
C VAL A 180 -5.60 -7.48 -20.73
N SER A 181 -5.86 -8.24 -19.68
CA SER A 181 -6.86 -7.84 -18.67
C SER A 181 -6.40 -6.63 -17.86
N PHE A 182 -5.10 -6.51 -17.54
CA PHE A 182 -4.54 -5.31 -16.93
C PHE A 182 -4.72 -4.08 -17.81
N ILE A 183 -4.21 -4.11 -19.04
CA ILE A 183 -4.32 -2.99 -19.99
C ILE A 183 -5.78 -2.66 -20.28
N GLY A 184 -6.61 -3.68 -20.54
CA GLY A 184 -8.03 -3.52 -20.80
C GLY A 184 -8.77 -2.88 -19.63
N SER A 185 -8.48 -3.29 -18.39
CA SER A 185 -9.07 -2.71 -17.19
C SER A 185 -8.63 -1.26 -16.98
N VAL A 186 -7.34 -0.95 -17.14
CA VAL A 186 -6.84 0.43 -17.08
C VAL A 186 -7.58 1.32 -18.08
N LEU A 187 -7.63 0.92 -19.36
CA LEU A 187 -8.26 1.72 -20.41
C LEU A 187 -9.77 1.83 -20.23
N LEU A 188 -10.44 0.75 -19.80
CA LEU A 188 -11.87 0.76 -19.53
C LEU A 188 -12.20 1.69 -18.36
N CYS A 189 -11.54 1.52 -17.21
CA CYS A 189 -11.78 2.34 -16.03
C CYS A 189 -11.36 3.80 -16.25
N TRP A 190 -10.29 4.06 -16.99
CA TRP A 190 -9.92 5.41 -17.43
C TRP A 190 -11.07 6.08 -18.19
N LYS A 191 -11.63 5.38 -19.17
CA LYS A 191 -12.75 5.90 -19.96
C LYS A 191 -14.03 6.06 -19.15
N LEU A 192 -14.36 5.09 -18.29
CA LEU A 192 -15.53 5.16 -17.39
C LEU A 192 -15.41 6.31 -16.38
N ALA A 193 -14.19 6.68 -16.00
CA ALA A 193 -13.94 7.86 -15.19
C ALA A 193 -14.06 9.19 -15.97
N GLY A 194 -14.51 9.16 -17.23
CA GLY A 194 -14.71 10.34 -18.07
C GLY A 194 -13.43 10.90 -18.70
N GLN A 195 -12.34 10.14 -18.67
CA GLN A 195 -11.04 10.62 -19.13
C GLN A 195 -10.86 10.34 -20.64
N ALA A 196 -10.25 11.29 -21.35
CA ALA A 196 -9.83 11.11 -22.73
C ALA A 196 -8.55 10.29 -22.80
N TYR A 197 -8.46 9.34 -23.74
CA TYR A 197 -7.27 8.49 -23.90
C TYR A 197 -5.99 9.30 -24.20
N GLY A 198 -6.12 10.41 -24.93
CA GLY A 198 -5.00 11.30 -25.25
C GLY A 198 -4.35 11.95 -24.03
N ASN A 199 -5.03 12.00 -22.88
CA ASN A 199 -4.48 12.58 -21.66
C ASN A 199 -3.67 11.56 -20.84
N PHE A 200 -3.74 10.27 -21.15
CA PHE A 200 -3.05 9.23 -20.39
C PHE A 200 -1.52 9.39 -20.39
N PRO A 201 -0.84 9.67 -21.53
CA PRO A 201 0.60 9.93 -21.52
C PRO A 201 0.98 11.14 -20.66
N SER A 202 0.16 12.20 -20.70
CA SER A 202 0.40 13.41 -19.90
C SER A 202 0.20 13.15 -18.41
N TYR A 203 -0.80 12.34 -18.04
CA TYR A 203 -0.98 11.86 -16.67
C TYR A 203 0.25 11.10 -16.15
N LEU A 204 0.82 10.20 -16.96
CA LEU A 204 2.03 9.47 -16.58
C LEU A 204 3.24 10.41 -16.44
N ALA A 205 3.45 11.32 -17.40
CA ALA A 205 4.57 12.26 -17.39
C ALA A 205 4.51 13.19 -16.17
N THR A 206 3.35 13.79 -15.91
CA THR A 206 3.15 14.69 -14.77
C THR A 206 3.20 13.96 -13.44
N SER A 207 2.68 12.73 -13.35
CA SER A 207 2.78 11.91 -12.12
C SER A 207 4.23 11.53 -11.80
N LEU A 208 5.04 11.22 -12.83
CA LEU A 208 6.48 10.99 -12.67
C LEU A 208 7.21 12.25 -12.21
N ASP A 209 6.93 13.39 -12.83
CA ASP A 209 7.53 14.69 -12.49
C ASP A 209 7.23 15.08 -11.03
N ILE A 210 5.96 14.98 -10.61
CA ILE A 210 5.56 15.18 -9.21
C ILE A 210 6.33 14.23 -8.29
N SER A 211 6.46 12.95 -8.67
CA SER A 211 7.14 11.95 -7.83
C SER A 211 8.61 12.29 -7.60
N PHE A 212 9.29 12.89 -8.58
CA PHE A 212 10.68 13.34 -8.42
C PHE A 212 10.82 14.54 -7.49
N GLY A 213 9.88 15.50 -7.51
CA GLY A 213 9.90 16.67 -6.62
C GLY A 213 9.19 16.48 -5.27
N TYR A 214 8.50 15.34 -5.07
CA TYR A 214 7.64 15.13 -3.90
C TYR A 214 8.43 15.15 -2.59
N LYS A 215 9.64 14.59 -2.59
CA LYS A 215 10.48 14.50 -1.39
C LYS A 215 10.96 15.87 -0.93
N GLU A 216 11.36 16.73 -1.86
CA GLU A 216 11.81 18.09 -1.59
C GLU A 216 10.64 18.97 -1.10
N ALA A 217 9.44 18.76 -1.66
CA ALA A 217 8.26 19.55 -1.32
C ALA A 217 7.56 19.10 -0.02
N MET A 218 7.47 17.80 0.24
CA MET A 218 6.64 17.21 1.30
C MET A 218 7.43 16.39 2.32
N GLY A 219 8.76 16.42 2.23
CA GLY A 219 9.65 15.66 3.10
C GLY A 219 9.50 16.02 4.57
N LEU A 220 9.19 15.04 5.41
CA LEU A 220 9.16 15.20 6.87
C LEU A 220 10.20 14.30 7.52
N ARG A 221 10.88 14.81 8.54
CA ARG A 221 11.84 14.04 9.33
C ARG A 221 11.11 13.24 10.41
N SER A 222 11.45 11.97 10.55
CA SER A 222 11.08 11.15 11.70
C SER A 222 12.24 11.04 12.70
N GLU A 223 11.94 10.55 13.89
CA GLU A 223 12.93 10.32 14.93
C GLU A 223 13.94 9.24 14.50
N ASN A 224 15.21 9.41 14.85
CA ASN A 224 16.29 8.56 14.37
C ASN A 224 16.07 7.06 14.67
N TRP A 225 15.46 6.74 15.80
CA TRP A 225 15.14 5.36 16.22
C TRP A 225 14.00 4.75 15.40
N VAL A 226 13.02 5.55 15.00
CA VAL A 226 11.94 5.11 14.09
C VAL A 226 12.53 4.82 12.70
N VAL A 227 13.42 5.69 12.21
CA VAL A 227 14.14 5.44 10.96
C VAL A 227 15.04 4.21 11.06
N ALA A 228 15.78 4.04 12.16
CA ALA A 228 16.68 2.90 12.37
C ALA A 228 15.92 1.56 12.40
N THR A 229 14.77 1.51 13.07
CA THR A 229 13.90 0.31 13.06
C THR A 229 13.32 0.04 11.68
N GLY A 230 12.93 1.08 10.93
CA GLY A 230 12.54 0.95 9.53
C GLY A 230 13.64 0.35 8.65
N ILE A 231 14.86 0.89 8.74
CA ILE A 231 16.04 0.39 8.01
C ILE A 231 16.29 -1.07 8.38
N ALA A 232 16.25 -1.42 9.66
CA ALA A 232 16.46 -2.79 10.11
C ALA A 232 15.42 -3.76 9.52
N ALA A 233 14.14 -3.39 9.50
CA ALA A 233 13.08 -4.19 8.87
C ALA A 233 13.29 -4.33 7.35
N ALA A 234 13.68 -3.27 6.64
CA ALA A 234 13.99 -3.32 5.21
C ALA A 234 15.21 -4.22 4.92
N VAL A 235 16.28 -4.11 5.72
CA VAL A 235 17.48 -4.96 5.59
C VAL A 235 17.15 -6.43 5.86
N LEU A 236 16.37 -6.74 6.89
CA LEU A 236 15.91 -8.11 7.15
C LEU A 236 15.05 -8.65 5.99
N SER A 237 14.20 -7.81 5.39
CA SER A 237 13.42 -8.17 4.20
C SER A 237 14.32 -8.51 3.00
N LEU A 238 15.41 -7.76 2.80
CA LEU A 238 16.41 -8.04 1.77
C LEU A 238 17.22 -9.31 2.08
N ILE A 239 17.56 -9.56 3.35
CA ILE A 239 18.17 -10.82 3.79
C ILE A 239 17.21 -11.98 3.46
N GLN A 240 15.92 -11.83 3.76
CA GLN A 240 14.90 -12.84 3.46
C GLN A 240 14.81 -13.16 1.96
N CYS A 241 14.81 -12.12 1.12
CA CYS A 241 14.87 -12.23 -0.32
C CYS A 241 16.16 -12.93 -0.80
N THR A 242 17.30 -12.58 -0.23
CA THR A 242 18.61 -13.15 -0.57
C THR A 242 18.69 -14.62 -0.21
N LEU A 243 18.16 -15.03 0.95
CA LEU A 243 18.08 -16.43 1.37
C LEU A 243 17.29 -17.27 0.36
N VAL A 244 16.15 -16.76 -0.11
CA VAL A 244 15.33 -17.40 -1.13
C VAL A 244 16.07 -17.55 -2.45
N LEU A 245 16.70 -16.47 -2.93
CA LEU A 245 17.42 -16.48 -4.19
C LEU A 245 18.63 -17.41 -4.16
N ARG A 246 19.40 -17.41 -3.06
CA ARG A 246 20.56 -18.31 -2.89
C ARG A 246 20.15 -19.77 -2.77
N TYR A 247 19.00 -20.05 -2.14
CA TYR A 247 18.47 -21.41 -2.05
C TYR A 247 18.09 -21.97 -3.43
N ARG A 248 17.51 -21.14 -4.31
CA ARG A 248 17.15 -21.54 -5.68
C ARG A 248 17.42 -20.40 -6.67
N PRO A 249 18.63 -20.34 -7.26
CA PRO A 249 19.02 -19.25 -8.16
C PRO A 249 18.48 -19.48 -9.57
N CYS A 250 17.16 -19.39 -9.74
CA CYS A 250 16.51 -19.50 -11.06
C CYS A 250 15.65 -18.27 -11.36
N LEU A 251 15.41 -18.02 -12.64
CA LEU A 251 14.64 -16.86 -13.11
C LEU A 251 13.25 -16.72 -12.46
N PRO A 252 12.43 -17.78 -12.29
CA PRO A 252 11.17 -17.68 -11.56
C PRO A 252 11.33 -17.11 -10.14
N VAL A 253 12.36 -17.55 -9.41
CA VAL A 253 12.64 -17.10 -8.05
C VAL A 253 13.18 -15.67 -8.04
N LEU A 254 13.99 -15.29 -9.03
CA LEU A 254 14.42 -13.92 -9.22
C LEU A 254 13.22 -12.99 -9.44
N CYS A 255 12.22 -13.38 -10.25
CA CYS A 255 10.99 -12.60 -10.42
C CYS A 255 10.24 -12.40 -9.11
N ILE A 256 10.12 -13.44 -8.29
CA ILE A 256 9.50 -13.35 -6.96
C ILE A 256 10.27 -12.35 -6.08
N VAL A 257 11.59 -12.49 -6.00
CA VAL A 257 12.45 -11.64 -5.16
C VAL A 257 12.43 -10.18 -5.61
N LEU A 258 12.49 -9.92 -6.91
CA LEU A 258 12.41 -8.56 -7.45
C LEU A 258 11.06 -7.88 -7.13
N PHE A 259 9.97 -8.66 -7.05
CA PHE A 259 8.67 -8.11 -6.69
C PHE A 259 8.67 -7.60 -5.25
N TYR A 260 9.09 -8.42 -4.29
CA TYR A 260 9.12 -8.02 -2.87
C TYR A 260 10.17 -6.95 -2.58
N ALA A 261 11.30 -6.95 -3.30
CA ALA A 261 12.27 -5.86 -3.22
C ALA A 261 11.66 -4.53 -3.73
N GLY A 262 10.96 -4.57 -4.86
CA GLY A 262 10.26 -3.41 -5.42
C GLY A 262 9.13 -2.91 -4.52
N GLU A 263 8.33 -3.82 -3.95
CA GLU A 263 7.29 -3.49 -2.97
C GLU A 263 7.89 -2.82 -1.72
N THR A 264 8.96 -3.41 -1.15
CA THR A 264 9.63 -2.85 0.03
C THR A 264 10.17 -1.45 -0.26
N PHE A 265 10.76 -1.24 -1.44
CA PHE A 265 11.23 0.07 -1.89
C PHE A 265 10.09 1.09 -2.03
N LEU A 266 8.99 0.72 -2.69
CA LEU A 266 7.84 1.61 -2.87
C LEU A 266 7.14 1.91 -1.54
N SER A 267 7.00 0.91 -0.66
CA SER A 267 6.45 1.10 0.67
C SER A 267 7.33 2.00 1.53
N TRP A 268 8.66 1.88 1.42
CA TRP A 268 9.60 2.78 2.08
C TRP A 268 9.39 4.22 1.61
N ASN A 269 9.37 4.46 0.30
CA ASN A 269 9.18 5.80 -0.26
C ASN A 269 7.86 6.42 0.19
N ARG A 270 6.78 5.64 0.20
CA ARG A 270 5.47 6.10 0.69
C ARG A 270 5.52 6.51 2.16
N ALA A 271 6.19 5.73 3.00
CA ALA A 271 6.11 5.85 4.44
C ALA A 271 7.16 6.81 5.05
N PHE A 272 8.37 6.85 4.50
CA PHE A 272 9.50 7.58 5.08
C PHE A 272 9.85 8.87 4.33
N ILE A 273 9.25 9.17 3.17
CA ILE A 273 9.38 10.51 2.57
C ILE A 273 8.59 11.53 3.41
N ARG A 274 7.30 11.25 3.65
CA ARG A 274 6.47 12.03 4.56
C ARG A 274 6.37 11.26 5.88
N ALA A 275 7.43 11.28 6.67
CA ALA A 275 7.61 10.41 7.83
C ALA A 275 6.81 10.84 9.09
N ASP A 276 5.52 11.13 8.92
CA ASP A 276 4.52 11.33 9.97
C ASP A 276 3.86 9.97 10.32
N ASP A 277 2.54 9.89 10.46
CA ASP A 277 1.83 8.65 10.75
C ASP A 277 1.92 7.63 9.59
N HIS A 278 2.31 8.05 8.37
CA HIS A 278 2.53 7.13 7.23
C HIS A 278 3.60 6.07 7.50
N VAL A 279 4.55 6.34 8.41
CA VAL A 279 5.58 5.37 8.84
C VAL A 279 4.96 4.10 9.41
N LEU A 280 3.85 4.27 10.13
CA LEU A 280 3.15 3.15 10.74
C LEU A 280 2.63 2.16 9.70
N GLY A 281 2.18 2.66 8.54
CA GLY A 281 1.74 1.82 7.44
C GLY A 281 2.86 0.96 6.84
N PHE A 282 4.13 1.37 6.91
CA PHE A 282 5.26 0.51 6.54
C PHE A 282 5.46 -0.61 7.55
N PHE A 283 5.42 -0.30 8.85
CA PHE A 283 5.60 -1.31 9.89
C PHE A 283 4.43 -2.31 9.96
N ALA A 284 3.22 -1.88 9.64
CA ALA A 284 2.08 -2.79 9.50
C ALA A 284 2.22 -3.69 8.26
N LEU A 285 2.70 -3.14 7.14
CA LEU A 285 2.81 -3.86 5.86
C LEU A 285 3.99 -4.82 5.77
N CYS A 286 5.18 -4.40 6.19
CA CYS A 286 6.42 -5.15 5.96
C CYS A 286 6.34 -6.60 6.46
N PRO A 287 5.89 -6.91 7.69
CA PRO A 287 5.80 -8.29 8.18
C PRO A 287 4.85 -9.15 7.36
N VAL A 288 3.66 -8.65 7.02
CA VAL A 288 2.66 -9.45 6.29
C VAL A 288 3.01 -9.61 4.82
N ALA A 289 3.58 -8.58 4.19
CA ALA A 289 4.03 -8.64 2.81
C ALA A 289 5.15 -9.69 2.67
N ILE A 290 6.17 -9.65 3.53
CA ILE A 290 7.25 -10.64 3.51
C ILE A 290 6.76 -12.04 3.91
N LEU A 291 5.73 -12.18 4.74
CA LEU A 291 5.12 -13.50 4.95
C LEU A 291 4.48 -14.06 3.68
N THR A 292 3.95 -13.23 2.78
CA THR A 292 3.43 -13.73 1.49
C THR A 292 4.53 -14.26 0.56
N LEU A 293 5.80 -13.86 0.75
CA LEU A 293 6.94 -14.48 0.06
C LEU A 293 7.02 -15.99 0.37
N TRP A 294 6.61 -16.43 1.56
CA TRP A 294 6.56 -17.86 1.91
C TRP A 294 5.50 -18.65 1.15
N VAL A 295 4.38 -18.01 0.83
CA VAL A 295 3.36 -18.59 -0.05
C VAL A 295 3.93 -18.81 -1.46
N ALA A 296 4.70 -17.84 -1.96
CA ALA A 296 5.29 -17.85 -3.29
C ALA A 296 6.51 -18.79 -3.43
N ALA A 297 7.52 -18.65 -2.57
CA ALA A 297 8.84 -19.29 -2.72
C ALA A 297 8.93 -20.72 -2.17
N ARG A 298 8.07 -21.09 -1.21
CA ARG A 298 7.97 -22.44 -0.61
C ARG A 298 9.33 -23.05 -0.17
N PRO A 299 10.13 -22.36 0.65
CA PRO A 299 11.39 -22.91 1.15
C PRO A 299 11.16 -24.15 2.02
N THR A 300 12.12 -25.08 2.02
CA THR A 300 12.08 -26.30 2.84
C THR A 300 13.34 -26.46 3.69
N GLY A 301 13.28 -27.35 4.69
CA GLY A 301 14.44 -27.69 5.52
C GLY A 301 15.01 -26.52 6.32
N THR A 302 16.34 -26.40 6.36
CA THR A 302 17.07 -25.39 7.12
C THR A 302 16.74 -23.96 6.68
N ILE A 303 16.56 -23.73 5.38
CA ILE A 303 16.23 -22.40 4.84
C ILE A 303 14.87 -21.92 5.37
N ARG A 304 13.89 -22.83 5.49
CA ARG A 304 12.60 -22.48 6.10
C ARG A 304 12.78 -22.04 7.55
N ARG A 305 13.56 -22.78 8.35
CA ARG A 305 13.81 -22.45 9.77
C ARG A 305 14.52 -21.10 9.93
N ILE A 306 15.57 -20.86 9.14
CA ILE A 306 16.31 -19.58 9.18
C ILE A 306 15.38 -18.43 8.80
N GLY A 307 14.62 -18.56 7.71
CA GLY A 307 13.73 -17.48 7.32
C GLY A 307 12.49 -17.33 8.22
N ASP A 308 12.02 -18.38 8.87
CA ASP A 308 11.02 -18.26 9.94
C ASP A 308 11.58 -17.41 11.11
N ALA A 309 12.85 -17.60 11.49
CA ALA A 309 13.51 -16.76 12.49
C ALA A 309 13.68 -15.31 12.03
N VAL A 310 14.05 -15.08 10.76
CA VAL A 310 14.13 -13.73 10.18
C VAL A 310 12.77 -13.05 10.15
N ASN A 311 11.69 -13.74 9.77
CA ASN A 311 10.33 -13.19 9.83
C ASN A 311 9.90 -12.85 11.25
N PHE A 312 10.28 -13.67 12.23
CA PHE A 312 10.01 -13.34 13.63
C PHE A 312 10.73 -12.07 14.07
N LEU A 313 11.99 -11.88 13.66
CA LEU A 313 12.73 -10.64 13.89
C LEU A 313 12.08 -9.44 13.18
N ILE A 314 11.62 -9.59 11.94
CA ILE A 314 10.88 -8.54 11.22
C ILE A 314 9.64 -8.13 12.00
N VAL A 315 8.85 -9.10 12.50
CA VAL A 315 7.67 -8.84 13.34
C VAL A 315 8.05 -8.04 14.59
N LEU A 316 9.07 -8.47 15.34
CA LEU A 316 9.50 -7.78 16.55
C LEU A 316 9.99 -6.35 16.28
N ILE A 317 10.79 -6.15 15.23
CA ILE A 317 11.28 -4.82 14.85
C ILE A 317 10.13 -3.92 14.42
N CYS A 318 9.16 -4.42 13.68
CA CYS A 318 8.01 -3.63 13.25
C CYS A 318 7.08 -3.27 14.41
N LEU A 319 6.83 -4.19 15.34
CA LEU A 319 6.11 -3.89 16.59
C LEU A 319 6.86 -2.84 17.42
N THR A 320 8.19 -2.92 17.46
CA THR A 320 9.03 -1.92 18.13
C THR A 320 8.89 -0.56 17.44
N GLY A 321 8.98 -0.51 16.11
CA GLY A 321 8.78 0.70 15.31
C GLY A 321 7.41 1.35 15.54
N ILE A 322 6.34 0.55 15.59
CA ILE A 322 4.98 1.01 15.91
C ILE A 322 4.94 1.59 17.32
N SER A 323 5.55 0.93 18.31
CA SER A 323 5.55 1.42 19.70
C SER A 323 6.37 2.69 19.91
N LEU A 324 7.42 2.90 19.10
CA LEU A 324 8.28 4.08 19.16
C LEU A 324 7.64 5.29 18.47
N GLN A 325 6.81 5.05 17.46
CA GLN A 325 6.10 6.11 16.75
C GLN A 325 4.94 6.61 17.62
N LYS A 326 5.10 7.81 18.20
CA LYS A 326 4.00 8.49 18.90
C LYS A 326 2.99 9.03 17.87
N PRO A 327 1.70 8.66 17.94
CA PRO A 327 0.67 9.22 17.08
C PRO A 327 0.67 10.75 17.13
N ALA A 328 0.43 11.40 15.99
CA ALA A 328 0.45 12.87 15.88
C ALA A 328 -0.48 13.58 16.88
N GLU A 329 -1.57 12.94 17.29
CA GLU A 329 -2.52 13.46 18.29
C GLU A 329 -1.86 13.71 19.66
N MET A 330 -1.00 12.80 20.14
CA MET A 330 -0.27 12.97 21.40
C MET A 330 0.83 14.04 21.32
N ARG A 331 1.34 14.37 20.13
CA ARG A 331 2.33 15.46 19.95
C ARG A 331 1.68 16.85 20.02
N ARG A 332 0.40 16.99 19.65
CA ARG A 332 -0.33 18.28 19.74
C ARG A 332 -0.54 18.70 21.19
N ASP A 333 -0.94 17.77 22.06
CA ASP A 333 -1.15 18.06 23.49
C ASP A 333 0.15 18.44 24.23
N GLY A 334 1.27 17.77 23.90
CA GLY A 334 2.57 18.05 24.52
C GLY A 334 3.15 19.42 24.17
N ASN A 335 2.92 19.91 22.94
CA ASN A 335 3.37 21.23 22.51
C ASN A 335 2.42 22.36 22.97
N GLY A 336 1.12 22.08 23.07
CA GLY A 336 0.14 22.99 23.68
C GLY A 336 0.48 23.25 25.14
N SER A 337 0.67 22.19 25.93
CA SER A 337 1.01 22.32 27.35
C SER A 337 2.35 23.01 27.59
N ARG A 338 3.37 22.78 26.75
CA ARG A 338 4.65 23.50 26.83
C ARG A 338 4.53 24.99 26.50
N ARG A 339 3.74 25.36 25.50
CA ARG A 339 3.49 26.78 25.16
C ARG A 339 2.72 27.48 26.26
N ASP A 340 1.73 26.82 26.87
CA ASP A 340 0.97 27.36 27.99
C ASP A 340 1.83 27.50 29.26
N LEU A 341 2.73 26.54 29.53
CA LEU A 341 3.71 26.64 30.62
C LEU A 341 4.73 27.77 30.41
N GLU A 342 5.18 28.00 29.18
CA GLU A 342 6.08 29.10 28.85
C GLU A 342 5.38 30.47 28.90
N ALA A 343 4.13 30.55 28.44
CA ALA A 343 3.29 31.74 28.56
C ALA A 343 3.01 32.08 30.03
N THR A 344 2.70 31.07 30.86
CA THR A 344 2.49 31.24 32.31
C THR A 344 3.76 31.67 33.03
N ARG A 345 4.93 31.13 32.66
CA ARG A 345 6.24 31.58 33.19
C ARG A 345 6.59 33.02 32.80
N ARG A 346 6.25 33.45 31.58
CA ARG A 346 6.44 34.85 31.15
C ARG A 346 5.50 35.81 31.89
N ALA A 347 4.25 35.42 32.09
CA ALA A 347 3.28 36.20 32.87
C ALA A 347 3.69 36.33 34.35
N ALA A 348 4.27 35.29 34.94
CA ALA A 348 4.80 35.34 36.30
C ALA A 348 6.02 36.26 36.45
N LYS A 349 6.92 36.30 35.45
CA LYS A 349 8.08 37.20 35.44
C LYS A 349 7.72 38.67 35.18
N GLY A 350 6.63 38.94 34.46
CA GLY A 350 6.16 40.30 34.19
C GLY A 350 5.45 41.00 35.36
N ARG A 351 5.13 40.29 36.46
CA ARG A 351 4.51 40.86 37.67
C ARG A 351 5.49 41.23 38.79
N GLN A 352 6.79 41.07 38.54
CA GLN A 352 7.87 41.43 39.49
C GLN A 352 8.67 42.67 39.04
N ALA A 353 8.18 43.43 38.06
CA ALA A 353 8.79 44.68 37.60
C ALA A 353 7.96 45.89 38.02
#